data_AF-A0A6H5HCY7-F1
#
_entry.id   AF-A0A6H5HCY7-F1
#
_cell.length_a   1.000
_cell.length_b   1.000
_cell.length_c   1.000
_cell.angle_alpha   90.00
_cell.angle_beta   90.00
_cell.angle_gamma   90.00
#
_symmetry.space_group_name_H-M   'P 1'
#
loop_
_entity.id
_entity.type
_entity.pdbx_description
1 polymer ?
#
loop_
_entity_poly.entity_id
_entity_poly.type
_entity_poly.pdbx_seq_one_letter_code
_entity_poly.pdbx_strand_id
1 'polypeptide(L)' 'MSLGESRPDDESDDVVSVKAPFPVAMWDFKHCDPKRCTGKKLERMKLIRTLKIKQKFHGIALTPMGQKCVSQADRDIVE' A
#
# COMPACT_ATOMS: atom_id res chain seq x y z
N MET A 1 -31.82 -3.07 40.33
CA MET A 1 -31.08 -1.88 39.88
C MET A 1 -30.51 -2.17 38.50
N SER A 2 -30.41 -1.12 37.70
CA SER A 2 -30.39 -1.04 36.24
C SER A 2 -29.34 -1.86 35.47
N LEU A 3 -29.70 -2.10 34.20
CA LEU A 3 -28.90 -2.57 33.07
C LEU A 3 -27.60 -1.76 32.85
N GLY A 4 -26.66 -2.33 32.10
CA GLY A 4 -25.82 -1.52 31.21
C GLY A 4 -24.55 -2.17 30.67
N GLU A 5 -24.69 -2.87 29.55
CA GLU A 5 -23.71 -3.13 28.48
C GLU A 5 -22.20 -3.13 28.79
N SER A 6 -21.60 -4.33 28.75
CA SER A 6 -20.25 -4.47 28.18
C SER A 6 -20.39 -4.66 26.67
N ARG A 7 -20.16 -3.59 25.90
CA ARG A 7 -19.95 -3.68 24.46
C ARG A 7 -18.48 -4.04 24.21
N PRO A 8 -18.16 -5.23 23.70
CA PRO A 8 -16.98 -5.35 22.87
C PRO A 8 -17.37 -4.75 21.52
N ASP A 9 -16.90 -3.53 21.24
CA ASP A 9 -16.81 -3.05 19.86
C ASP A 9 -15.74 -3.92 19.16
N ASP A 10 -16.16 -5.12 18.78
CA ASP A 10 -15.48 -5.95 17.79
C ASP A 10 -15.73 -5.25 16.45
N GLU A 11 -14.92 -4.22 16.16
CA GLU A 11 -14.66 -3.81 14.79
C GLU A 11 -13.97 -5.00 14.09
N SER A 12 -14.78 -5.98 13.71
CA SER A 12 -14.48 -6.89 12.62
C SER A 12 -14.32 -6.02 11.38
N ASP A 13 -13.11 -5.50 11.21
CA ASP A 13 -12.63 -4.95 9.95
C ASP A 13 -12.61 -6.15 8.99
N ASP A 14 -13.77 -6.42 8.39
CA ASP A 14 -13.95 -7.28 7.22
C ASP A 14 -13.11 -6.67 6.09
N VAL A 15 -11.79 -6.83 6.19
CA VAL A 15 -10.82 -6.39 5.22
C VAL A 15 -11.05 -7.22 3.98
N VAL A 16 -11.90 -6.69 3.09
CA VAL A 16 -12.07 -7.20 1.73
C VAL A 16 -10.67 -7.40 1.18
N SER A 17 -10.30 -8.66 0.91
CA SER A 17 -8.96 -9.03 0.44
C SER A 17 -8.79 -8.59 -1.01
N VAL A 18 -8.70 -7.28 -1.21
CA VAL A 18 -8.40 -6.68 -2.49
C VAL A 18 -6.96 -7.06 -2.81
N LYS A 19 -6.75 -7.80 -3.88
CA LYS A 19 -5.42 -8.10 -4.41
C LYS A 19 -5.14 -7.15 -5.55
N ALA A 20 -3.94 -6.57 -5.57
CA ALA A 20 -3.49 -5.79 -6.71
C ALA A 20 -3.40 -6.71 -7.94
N PRO A 21 -3.88 -6.27 -9.12
CA PRO A 21 -3.86 -7.08 -10.34
C PRO A 21 -2.45 -7.30 -10.92
N PHE A 22 -1.46 -6.56 -10.43
CA PHE A 22 -0.05 -6.67 -10.80
C PHE A 22 0.84 -6.48 -9.56
N PRO A 23 2.13 -6.88 -9.61
CA PRO A 23 3.05 -6.68 -8.49
C PRO A 23 3.24 -5.19 -8.19
N VAL A 24 2.81 -4.75 -7.01
CA VAL A 24 3.02 -3.38 -6.54
C VAL A 24 3.93 -3.39 -5.32
N ALA A 25 4.90 -2.48 -5.31
CA ALA A 25 5.86 -2.37 -4.24
C ALA A 25 6.21 -0.92 -3.93
N MET A 26 6.71 -0.68 -2.71
CA MET A 26 7.04 0.64 -2.18
C MET A 26 8.36 0.57 -1.41
N TRP A 27 9.23 1.57 -1.60
CA TRP A 27 10.34 1.81 -0.68
C TRP A 27 9.88 2.72 0.46
N ASP A 28 10.03 2.24 1.70
CA ASP A 28 9.71 3.03 2.88
C ASP A 28 10.98 3.74 3.41
N PHE A 29 11.06 5.05 3.15
CA PHE A 29 12.13 5.91 3.67
C PHE A 29 11.84 6.43 5.08
N LYS A 30 10.65 6.16 5.66
CA LYS A 30 10.23 6.64 6.99
C LYS A 30 10.28 8.17 7.15
N HIS A 31 10.13 8.92 6.05
CA HIS A 31 10.06 10.38 6.06
C HIS A 31 8.62 10.92 6.22
N CYS A 32 7.62 10.04 6.29
CA CYS A 32 6.21 10.40 6.50
C CYS A 32 5.74 10.02 7.90
N ASP A 33 4.71 10.71 8.40
CA ASP A 33 3.94 10.25 9.58
C ASP A 33 3.16 8.98 9.20
N PRO A 34 3.40 7.83 9.85
CA PRO A 34 2.76 6.56 9.50
C PRO A 34 1.23 6.59 9.64
N LYS A 35 0.66 7.50 10.44
CA LYS A 35 -0.80 7.62 10.60
C LYS A 35 -1.47 8.33 9.42
N ARG A 36 -0.74 9.18 8.70
CA ARG A 36 -1.25 9.97 7.55
C ARG A 36 -0.75 9.48 6.20
N CYS A 37 0.17 8.53 6.19
CA CYS A 37 0.83 8.04 4.98
C CYS A 37 -0.03 6.99 4.27
N THR A 38 -0.50 7.29 3.06
CA THR A 38 -1.31 6.38 2.23
C THR A 38 -0.55 5.10 1.86
N GLY A 39 0.77 5.19 1.62
CA GLY A 39 1.62 4.02 1.42
C GLY A 39 1.59 3.05 2.61
N LYS A 40 1.67 3.56 3.84
CA LYS A 40 1.53 2.74 5.05
C LYS A 40 0.14 2.15 5.22
N LYS A 41 -0.91 2.86 4.79
CA LYS A 41 -2.26 2.30 4.76
C LYS A 41 -2.35 1.10 3.81
N LEU A 42 -1.80 1.21 2.60
CA LEU A 42 -1.77 0.12 1.62
C LEU A 42 -0.96 -1.09 2.11
N GLU A 43 0.15 -0.87 2.82
CA GLU A 43 0.94 -1.94 3.45
C GLU A 43 0.11 -2.72 4.49
N ARG A 44 -0.64 -2.02 5.37
CA ARG A 44 -1.52 -2.67 6.37
C ARG A 44 -2.61 -3.50 5.70
N MET A 45 -3.15 -3.01 4.59
CA MET A 45 -4.16 -3.71 3.78
C MET A 45 -3.58 -4.84 2.91
N LYS A 46 -2.26 -5.11 3.00
CA LYS A 46 -1.55 -6.13 2.18
C LYS A 46 -1.73 -5.95 0.67
N LEU A 47 -1.96 -4.71 0.22
CA LEU A 47 -2.13 -4.36 -1.18
C LEU A 47 -0.80 -4.16 -1.92
N ILE A 48 0.26 -3.85 -1.17
CA ILE A 48 1.60 -3.57 -1.70
C ILE A 48 2.67 -4.27 -0.87
N ARG A 49 3.80 -4.57 -1.49
CA ARG A 49 4.99 -5.11 -0.80
C ARG A 49 5.95 -3.98 -0.42
N THR A 50 6.34 -3.91 0.84
CA THR A 50 7.39 -2.98 1.27
C THR A 50 8.77 -3.56 0.95
N LEU A 51 9.59 -2.77 0.26
CA LEU A 51 10.95 -3.10 -0.13
C LEU A 51 11.95 -2.43 0.82
N LYS A 52 13.09 -3.09 1.02
CA LYS A 52 14.25 -2.44 1.66
C LYS A 52 14.82 -1.40 0.69
N ILE A 53 15.40 -0.31 1.21
CA ILE A 53 15.94 0.80 0.39
C ILE A 53 16.91 0.33 -0.70
N LYS A 54 17.73 -0.68 -0.43
CA LYS A 54 18.71 -1.24 -1.38
C LYS A 54 18.14 -2.30 -2.33
N GLN A 55 16.89 -2.71 -2.13
CA GLN A 55 16.26 -3.76 -2.93
C GLN A 55 15.81 -3.18 -4.27
N LYS A 56 16.19 -3.84 -5.36
CA LYS A 56 15.76 -3.48 -6.70
C LYS A 56 14.33 -3.95 -6.94
N PHE A 57 13.59 -3.16 -7.70
CA PHE A 57 12.30 -3.53 -8.27
C PHE A 57 12.44 -3.50 -9.79
N HIS A 58 12.19 -4.64 -10.44
CA HIS A 58 12.27 -4.76 -11.89
C HIS A 58 10.90 -4.43 -12.47
N GLY A 59 10.64 -3.15 -12.69
CA GLY A 59 9.37 -2.63 -13.18
C GLY A 59 9.43 -1.11 -13.30
N ILE A 60 8.27 -0.47 -13.33
CA ILE A 60 8.17 0.99 -13.43
C ILE A 60 8.31 1.62 -12.05
N ALA A 61 9.27 2.51 -11.88
CA ALA A 61 9.44 3.30 -10.67
C ALA A 61 8.75 4.66 -10.80
N LEU A 62 7.69 4.87 -10.03
CA LEU A 62 7.02 6.17 -9.95
C LEU A 62 7.83 7.10 -9.04
N THR A 63 8.27 8.22 -9.58
CA THR A 63 9.02 9.25 -8.84
C THR A 63 8.58 10.64 -9.29
N PRO A 64 8.49 11.62 -8.36
CA PRO A 64 8.22 13.00 -8.72
C PRO A 64 9.31 13.61 -9.62
N MET A 65 10.49 13.00 -9.67
CA MET A 65 11.60 13.40 -10.55
C MET A 65 11.59 12.69 -11.91
N GLY A 66 10.53 11.93 -12.22
CA GLY A 66 10.40 11.18 -13.47
C GLY A 66 10.29 12.12 -14.67
N GLN A 67 11.06 11.83 -15.73
CA GLN A 67 11.05 12.66 -16.94
C GLN A 67 9.98 12.24 -17.96
N LYS A 68 9.48 11.01 -17.86
CA LYS A 68 8.49 10.43 -18.76
C LYS A 68 7.26 10.03 -17.97
N CYS A 69 6.09 10.36 -18.51
CA CYS A 69 4.82 9.89 -17.97
C CYS A 69 4.61 8.42 -18.36
N VAL A 70 3.88 7.69 -17.52
CA VAL A 70 3.44 6.32 -17.83
C VAL A 70 2.47 6.35 -19.00
N SER A 71 2.62 5.42 -19.93
CA SER A 71 1.80 5.30 -21.13
C SER A 71 1.54 3.83 -21.48
N GLN A 72 0.69 3.59 -22.49
CA GLN A 72 0.43 2.24 -23.00
C GLN A 72 1.69 1.54 -23.52
N ALA A 73 2.74 2.28 -23.90
CA ALA A 73 4.00 1.73 -24.36
C ALA A 73 4.80 1.00 -23.26
N ASP A 74 4.48 1.24 -21.98
CA ASP A 74 5.15 0.59 -20.85
C ASP A 74 4.52 -0.77 -20.49
N ARG A 75 3.51 -1.23 -21.24
CA ARG A 75 2.75 -2.45 -20.95
C ARG A 75 3.64 -3.68 -20.78
N ASP A 76 4.61 -3.87 -21.67
CA ASP A 76 5.51 -5.02 -21.68
C ASP A 76 6.43 -5.08 -20.44
N ILE A 77 6.54 -3.98 -19.68
CA ILE A 77 7.34 -3.90 -18.45
C ILE A 77 6.55 -4.40 -17.23
N VAL A 78 5.21 -4.31 -17.29
CA VAL A 78 4.30 -4.58 -16.15
C VAL A 78 3.64 -5.96 -16.24
N GLU A 79 3.51 -6.51 -17.44
CA GLU A 79 2.85 -7.80 -17.73
C GLU A 79 3.63 -9.02 -17.19
#